data_AF-A0A661SS11-F1
#
_entry.id   AF-A0A661SS11-F1
#
_cell.length_a   1.000
_cell.length_b   1.000
_cell.length_c   1.000
_cell.angle_alpha   90.00
_cell.angle_beta   90.00
_cell.angle_gamma   90.00
#
_symmetry.space_group_name_H-M   'P 1'
#
loop_
_entity.id
_entity.type
_entity.pdbx_description
1 polymer ?
#
loop_
_entity_poly.entity_id
_entity_poly.type
_entity_poly.pdbx_seq_one_letter_code
_entity_poly.pdbx_strand_id
1 'polypeptide(L)'
;MIGDVKKERLTLRSGAKVADLVCVTGDIGKSSAGLSLLIKKKKGYVKPHLEPKARLKESQIISRFANAMIDVSDGLASEVRHICDMSKKGAVIFKEKIPISGHTKEAGKILRKDPTDFALYGGEDFELVFTISEKNLKKLKKQFKNFSVVGKILPKSKGIHLLERGKKLKLGSGYDHFKSNIKEYYK
;
A
#
# COMPACT_ATOMS: atom_id res chain seq x y z
N MET A 1 -11.82 -3.78 19.36
CA MET A 1 -12.08 -2.34 19.17
C MET A 1 -13.49 -2.16 18.61
N ILE A 2 -14.22 -1.14 19.03
CA ILE A 2 -15.54 -0.76 18.49
C ILE A 2 -15.43 0.67 17.95
N GLY A 3 -16.08 0.97 16.83
CA GLY A 3 -16.16 2.31 16.25
C GLY A 3 -17.50 2.52 15.55
N ASP A 4 -17.84 3.78 15.28
CA ASP A 4 -19.10 4.18 14.64
C ASP A 4 -18.82 5.06 13.41
N VAL A 5 -19.65 4.92 12.39
CA VAL A 5 -19.59 5.70 11.16
C VAL A 5 -20.99 5.85 10.59
N LYS A 6 -21.28 7.05 10.07
CA LYS A 6 -22.51 7.27 9.30
C LYS A 6 -22.54 6.34 8.10
N LYS A 7 -23.68 5.69 7.83
CA LYS A 7 -23.83 4.68 6.78
C LYS A 7 -23.35 5.18 5.41
N GLU A 8 -23.62 6.44 5.07
CA GLU A 8 -23.21 7.08 3.82
C GLU A 8 -21.70 7.38 3.73
N ARG A 9 -20.97 7.29 4.83
CA ARG A 9 -19.51 7.45 4.90
C ARG A 9 -18.77 6.12 5.07
N LEU A 10 -19.49 4.99 5.06
CA LEU A 10 -18.89 3.67 5.13
C LEU A 10 -18.20 3.35 3.79
N THR A 11 -16.87 3.27 3.82
CA THR A 11 -16.08 2.89 2.64
C THR A 11 -15.60 1.45 2.82
N LEU A 12 -16.09 0.55 1.97
CA LEU A 12 -15.74 -0.87 1.99
C LEU A 12 -14.60 -1.19 1.03
N ARG A 13 -14.02 -2.39 1.14
CA ARG A 13 -12.99 -2.90 0.20
C ARG A 13 -13.56 -3.24 -1.19
N SER A 14 -14.86 -3.48 -1.28
CA SER A 14 -15.55 -4.02 -2.47
C SER A 14 -16.08 -2.98 -3.46
N GLY A 15 -15.89 -1.69 -3.19
CA GLY A 15 -16.49 -0.61 -4.00
C GLY A 15 -15.69 -0.17 -5.22
N ALA A 16 -14.52 -0.77 -5.50
CA ALA A 16 -13.62 -0.28 -6.54
C ALA A 16 -14.23 -0.41 -7.95
N LYS A 17 -14.06 0.64 -8.77
CA LYS A 17 -14.62 0.71 -10.12
C LYS A 17 -13.52 0.68 -11.17
N VAL A 18 -13.84 0.15 -12.35
CA VAL A 18 -12.91 0.19 -13.48
C VAL A 18 -12.55 1.63 -13.79
N ALA A 19 -11.26 1.86 -14.06
CA ALA A 19 -10.66 3.17 -14.28
C ALA A 19 -10.51 4.08 -13.06
N ASP A 20 -10.92 3.64 -11.86
CA ASP A 20 -10.50 4.30 -10.62
C ASP A 20 -8.97 4.36 -10.55
N LEU A 21 -8.46 5.44 -10.00
CA LEU A 21 -7.07 5.56 -9.62
C LEU A 21 -6.84 4.83 -8.30
N VAL A 22 -5.69 4.18 -8.17
CA VAL A 22 -5.22 3.60 -6.91
C VAL A 22 -4.27 4.61 -6.28
N CYS A 23 -4.56 4.98 -5.03
CA CYS A 23 -3.82 5.95 -4.26
C CYS A 23 -3.31 5.33 -2.96
N VAL A 24 -2.22 5.87 -2.43
CA VAL A 24 -1.71 5.55 -1.09
C VAL A 24 -1.39 6.83 -0.32
N THR A 25 -1.68 6.87 0.99
CA THR A 25 -1.29 7.99 1.86
C THR A 25 0.17 7.89 2.28
N GLY A 26 0.83 9.04 2.47
CA GLY A 26 2.21 9.12 2.95
C GLY A 26 3.21 8.31 2.12
N ASP A 27 4.40 8.11 2.69
CA ASP A 27 5.38 7.16 2.18
C ASP A 27 5.14 5.78 2.79
N ILE A 28 5.38 4.70 2.02
CA ILE A 28 5.26 3.31 2.47
C ILE A 28 6.59 2.56 2.39
N GLY A 29 6.65 1.38 3.02
CA GLY A 29 7.85 0.58 3.22
C GLY A 29 8.76 1.07 4.34
N LYS A 30 8.27 1.98 5.20
CA LYS A 30 9.08 2.55 6.31
C LYS A 30 9.19 1.56 7.45
N SER A 31 8.09 0.89 7.79
CA SER A 31 8.05 -0.06 8.90
C SER A 31 8.93 -1.28 8.60
N SER A 32 8.68 -1.97 7.48
CA SER A 32 9.48 -3.13 7.06
C SER A 32 10.98 -2.84 6.89
N ALA A 33 11.34 -1.65 6.40
CA ALA A 33 12.74 -1.22 6.34
C ALA A 33 13.35 -1.04 7.74
N GLY A 34 12.63 -0.39 8.66
CA GLY A 34 13.04 -0.24 10.06
C GLY A 34 13.22 -1.57 10.77
N LEU A 35 12.27 -2.49 10.63
CA LEU A 35 12.36 -3.85 11.16
C LEU A 35 13.59 -4.60 10.61
N SER A 36 13.83 -4.50 9.30
CA SER A 36 14.96 -5.16 8.66
C SER A 36 16.31 -4.65 9.19
N LEU A 37 16.40 -3.35 9.51
CA LEU A 37 17.59 -2.76 10.15
C LEU A 37 17.77 -3.29 11.58
N LEU A 38 16.69 -3.36 12.38
CA LEU A 38 16.71 -3.90 13.74
C LEU A 38 17.19 -5.35 13.76
N ILE A 39 16.59 -6.21 12.94
CA ILE A 39 16.96 -7.64 12.85
C ILE A 39 18.44 -7.81 12.47
N LYS A 40 18.94 -7.00 11.54
CA LYS A 40 20.36 -7.04 11.11
C LYS A 40 21.29 -6.25 12.02
N LYS A 41 20.80 -5.71 13.15
CA LYS A 41 21.56 -4.89 14.11
C LYS A 41 22.30 -3.72 13.43
N LYS A 42 21.68 -3.11 12.41
CA LYS A 42 22.21 -1.94 11.69
C LYS A 42 21.57 -0.67 12.23
N LYS A 43 22.33 0.42 12.27
CA LYS A 43 21.81 1.75 12.60
C LYS A 43 20.94 2.26 11.44
N GLY A 44 19.90 3.01 11.77
CA GLY A 44 19.03 3.70 10.81
C GLY A 44 17.69 4.09 11.44
N TYR A 45 16.75 4.55 10.61
CA TYR A 45 15.45 5.03 11.09
C TYR A 45 14.47 3.88 11.31
N VAL A 46 14.24 3.52 12.57
CA VAL A 46 13.42 2.36 12.98
C VAL A 46 12.07 2.76 13.60
N LYS A 47 11.91 4.04 13.95
CA LYS A 47 10.72 4.57 14.63
C LYS A 47 9.39 4.20 13.95
N PRO A 48 9.26 4.23 12.61
CA PRO A 48 7.98 3.90 11.97
C PRO A 48 7.47 2.48 12.26
N HIS A 49 8.37 1.54 12.57
CA HIS A 49 7.99 0.18 12.93
C HIS A 49 7.55 0.08 14.40
N LEU A 50 8.27 0.76 15.30
CA LEU A 50 8.00 0.71 16.75
C LEU A 50 6.80 1.57 17.17
N GLU A 51 6.55 2.66 16.45
CA GLU A 51 5.51 3.64 16.76
C GLU A 51 4.69 3.99 15.50
N PRO A 52 3.93 3.03 14.94
CA PRO A 52 3.08 3.31 13.79
C PRO A 52 1.96 4.29 14.14
N LYS A 53 1.53 5.10 13.16
CA LYS A 53 0.45 6.08 13.32
C LYS A 53 -0.74 5.73 12.44
N ALA A 54 -1.87 5.44 13.08
CA ALA A 54 -3.14 5.25 12.39
C ALA A 54 -3.62 6.54 11.69
N ARG A 55 -4.12 6.41 10.47
CA ARG A 55 -4.58 7.51 9.60
C ARG A 55 -6.05 7.89 9.82
N LEU A 56 -6.45 8.10 11.08
CA LEU A 56 -7.85 8.31 11.43
C LEU A 56 -8.42 9.63 10.88
N LYS A 57 -7.66 10.73 10.93
CA LYS A 57 -8.13 12.03 10.42
C LYS A 57 -8.23 12.01 8.90
N GLU A 58 -7.24 11.40 8.26
CA GLU A 58 -7.14 11.26 6.81
C GLU A 58 -8.25 10.35 6.29
N SER A 59 -8.54 9.22 6.95
CA SER A 59 -9.59 8.29 6.55
C SER A 59 -10.98 8.94 6.56
N GLN A 60 -11.28 9.80 7.53
CA GLN A 60 -12.54 10.56 7.60
C GLN A 60 -12.72 11.53 6.43
N ILE A 61 -11.63 12.11 5.92
CA ILE A 61 -11.67 13.00 4.75
C ILE A 61 -11.80 12.17 3.48
N ILE A 62 -10.97 11.13 3.34
CA ILE A 62 -10.88 10.29 2.14
C ILE A 62 -12.18 9.50 1.90
N SER A 63 -12.82 8.99 2.96
CA SER A 63 -14.04 8.16 2.86
C SER A 63 -15.21 8.86 2.17
N ARG A 64 -15.23 10.20 2.18
CA ARG A 64 -16.24 11.03 1.48
C ARG A 64 -16.12 10.98 -0.05
N PHE A 65 -15.00 10.48 -0.56
CA PHE A 65 -14.63 10.56 -1.98
C PHE A 65 -14.21 9.22 -2.57
N ALA A 66 -13.62 8.34 -1.75
CA ALA A 66 -13.13 7.04 -2.15
C ALA A 66 -14.26 6.06 -2.48
N ASN A 67 -14.00 5.20 -3.45
CA ASN A 67 -14.89 4.10 -3.82
C ASN A 67 -14.56 2.83 -3.02
N ALA A 68 -13.28 2.56 -2.77
CA ALA A 68 -12.83 1.51 -1.87
C ALA A 68 -11.62 1.96 -1.04
N MET A 69 -11.43 1.37 0.15
CA MET A 69 -10.32 1.72 1.04
C MET A 69 -9.95 0.56 1.97
N ILE A 70 -8.66 0.49 2.32
CA ILE A 70 -8.06 -0.46 3.28
C ILE A 70 -6.77 0.18 3.84
N ASP A 71 -6.34 -0.23 5.03
CA ASP A 71 -5.04 0.13 5.59
C ASP A 71 -3.92 -0.79 5.08
N VAL A 72 -2.67 -0.34 5.17
CA VAL A 72 -1.47 -1.10 4.75
C VAL A 72 -0.91 -1.87 5.95
N SER A 73 -1.40 -3.10 6.13
CA SER A 73 -0.90 -4.03 7.15
C SER A 73 0.09 -5.03 6.59
N ASP A 74 -0.10 -5.52 5.36
CA ASP A 74 0.71 -6.60 4.76
C ASP A 74 1.47 -6.17 3.49
N GLY A 75 1.43 -4.87 3.20
CA GLY A 75 2.12 -4.25 2.08
C GLY A 75 1.21 -3.95 0.90
N LEU A 76 1.61 -2.98 0.07
CA LEU A 76 0.77 -2.45 -1.01
C LEU A 76 0.26 -3.54 -1.95
N ALA A 77 1.07 -4.56 -2.24
CA ALA A 77 0.66 -5.64 -3.12
C ALA A 77 -0.49 -6.48 -2.54
N SER A 78 -0.47 -6.72 -1.22
CA SER A 78 -1.53 -7.44 -0.52
C SER A 78 -2.83 -6.64 -0.52
N GLU A 79 -2.75 -5.36 -0.16
CA GLU A 79 -3.92 -4.50 -0.03
C GLU A 79 -4.63 -4.26 -1.37
N VAL A 80 -3.86 -4.05 -2.43
CA VAL A 80 -4.41 -3.94 -3.80
C VAL A 80 -5.10 -5.23 -4.20
N ARG A 81 -4.52 -6.39 -3.85
CA ARG A 81 -5.14 -7.70 -4.12
C ARG A 81 -6.45 -7.86 -3.37
N HIS A 82 -6.51 -7.53 -2.08
CA HIS A 82 -7.74 -7.57 -1.29
C HIS A 82 -8.85 -6.70 -1.90
N ILE A 83 -8.54 -5.45 -2.28
CA ILE A 83 -9.50 -4.58 -2.95
C ILE A 83 -9.98 -5.19 -4.27
N CYS A 84 -9.04 -5.70 -5.10
CA CYS A 84 -9.37 -6.30 -6.38
C CYS A 84 -10.25 -7.55 -6.24
N ASP A 85 -9.93 -8.43 -5.31
CA ASP A 85 -10.67 -9.68 -5.09
C ASP A 85 -12.09 -9.39 -4.61
N MET A 86 -12.23 -8.51 -3.60
CA MET A 86 -13.52 -8.11 -3.04
C MET A 86 -14.38 -7.31 -4.03
N SER A 87 -13.75 -6.55 -4.92
CA SER A 87 -14.44 -5.76 -5.96
C SER A 87 -14.61 -6.51 -7.29
N LYS A 88 -14.06 -7.73 -7.40
CA LYS A 88 -13.98 -8.52 -8.64
C LYS A 88 -13.34 -7.73 -9.80
N LYS A 89 -12.19 -7.10 -9.57
CA LYS A 89 -11.43 -6.25 -10.52
C LYS A 89 -9.99 -6.75 -10.71
N GLY A 90 -9.29 -6.14 -11.67
CA GLY A 90 -7.84 -6.20 -11.80
C GLY A 90 -7.22 -4.85 -11.43
N ALA A 91 -5.90 -4.75 -11.48
CA ALA A 91 -5.18 -3.49 -11.26
C ALA A 91 -3.81 -3.47 -11.93
N VAL A 92 -3.32 -2.26 -12.19
CA VAL A 92 -1.93 -1.97 -12.51
C VAL A 92 -1.36 -1.03 -11.46
N ILE A 93 -0.20 -1.38 -10.90
CA ILE A 93 0.58 -0.52 -10.00
C ILE A 93 1.84 -0.07 -10.75
N PHE A 94 2.16 1.22 -10.69
CA PHE A 94 3.32 1.82 -11.33
C PHE A 94 4.46 1.89 -10.32
N LYS A 95 5.48 1.05 -10.48
CA LYS A 95 6.59 0.92 -9.51
C LYS A 95 7.25 2.26 -9.22
N GLU A 96 7.47 3.07 -10.26
CA GLU A 96 8.14 4.37 -10.17
C GLU A 96 7.32 5.46 -9.48
N LYS A 97 6.01 5.23 -9.27
CA LYS A 97 5.13 6.18 -8.59
C LYS A 97 4.91 5.86 -7.12
N ILE A 98 5.43 4.73 -6.64
CA ILE A 98 5.29 4.34 -5.23
C ILE A 98 6.07 5.36 -4.36
N PRO A 99 5.42 6.00 -3.37
CA PRO A 99 6.09 6.96 -2.51
C PRO A 99 6.97 6.24 -1.50
N ILE A 100 8.29 6.48 -1.60
CA ILE A 100 9.32 5.88 -0.77
C ILE A 100 10.11 7.00 -0.10
N SER A 101 10.16 6.96 1.23
CA SER A 101 10.88 7.95 2.04
C SER A 101 12.40 7.89 1.82
N GLY A 102 13.10 8.99 2.12
CA GLY A 102 14.56 9.03 2.09
C GLY A 102 15.21 7.95 2.98
N HIS A 103 14.65 7.75 4.18
CA HIS A 103 15.12 6.74 5.13
C HIS A 103 14.92 5.31 4.62
N THR A 104 13.80 5.02 3.94
CA THR A 104 13.58 3.70 3.32
C THR A 104 14.59 3.43 2.20
N LYS A 105 14.92 4.45 1.40
CA LYS A 105 15.98 4.34 0.38
C LYS A 105 17.35 4.10 1.00
N GLU A 106 17.67 4.79 2.09
CA GLU A 106 18.90 4.60 2.84
C GLU A 106 19.02 3.19 3.41
N ALA A 107 17.94 2.68 4.02
CA ALA A 107 17.86 1.30 4.49
C ALA A 107 18.08 0.30 3.34
N GLY A 108 17.48 0.54 2.18
CA GLY A 108 17.72 -0.24 0.96
C GLY A 108 19.20 -0.29 0.56
N LYS A 109 19.92 0.84 0.64
CA LYS A 109 21.38 0.88 0.39
C LYS A 109 22.15 0.06 1.41
N ILE A 110 21.88 0.24 2.71
CA ILE A 110 22.55 -0.48 3.81
C ILE A 110 22.33 -2.00 3.68
N LEU A 111 21.12 -2.40 3.34
CA LEU A 111 20.68 -3.79 3.28
C LEU A 111 20.89 -4.43 1.89
N ARG A 112 21.37 -3.65 0.90
CA ARG A 112 21.50 -4.05 -0.51
C ARG A 112 20.20 -4.63 -1.09
N LYS A 113 19.07 -3.97 -0.82
CA LYS A 113 17.72 -4.33 -1.29
C LYS A 113 17.10 -3.19 -2.09
N ASP A 114 16.21 -3.53 -3.03
CA ASP A 114 15.37 -2.53 -3.69
C ASP A 114 14.41 -1.94 -2.65
N PRO A 115 14.42 -0.62 -2.41
CA PRO A 115 13.57 -0.02 -1.39
C PRO A 115 12.07 -0.14 -1.70
N THR A 116 11.68 -0.36 -2.97
CA THR A 116 10.29 -0.61 -3.33
C THR A 116 9.79 -1.98 -2.88
N ASP A 117 10.67 -2.95 -2.64
CA ASP A 117 10.27 -4.26 -2.10
C ASP A 117 9.72 -4.13 -0.68
N PHE A 118 10.27 -3.21 0.13
CA PHE A 118 9.73 -2.92 1.46
C PHE A 118 8.30 -2.37 1.39
N ALA A 119 7.97 -1.58 0.37
CA ALA A 119 6.64 -1.00 0.20
C ALA A 119 5.63 -1.98 -0.42
N LEU A 120 6.08 -2.80 -1.36
CA LEU A 120 5.23 -3.76 -2.06
C LEU A 120 4.87 -4.95 -1.18
N TYR A 121 5.85 -5.47 -0.44
CA TYR A 121 5.75 -6.76 0.24
C TYR A 121 6.00 -6.69 1.74
N GLY A 122 6.46 -5.54 2.24
CA GLY A 122 6.59 -5.26 3.66
C GLY A 122 5.32 -4.61 4.21
N GLY A 123 4.97 -5.01 5.43
CA GLY A 123 3.75 -4.57 6.11
C GLY A 123 3.95 -3.48 7.16
N GLU A 124 2.91 -3.31 7.97
CA GLU A 124 2.88 -2.51 9.20
C GLU A 124 3.15 -1.00 9.03
N ASP A 125 2.92 -0.45 7.82
CA ASP A 125 2.99 0.99 7.61
C ASP A 125 1.76 1.72 8.17
N PHE A 126 0.59 1.06 8.19
CA PHE A 126 -0.71 1.60 8.59
C PHE A 126 -1.11 2.90 7.86
N GLU A 127 -0.54 3.13 6.68
CA GLU A 127 -1.03 4.06 5.67
C GLU A 127 -2.35 3.54 5.07
N LEU A 128 -3.03 4.33 4.23
CA LEU A 128 -4.27 3.92 3.57
C LEU A 128 -4.04 3.71 2.08
N VAL A 129 -4.53 2.59 1.55
CA VAL A 129 -4.72 2.36 0.12
C VAL A 129 -6.19 2.58 -0.21
N PHE A 130 -6.46 3.39 -1.22
CA PHE A 130 -7.83 3.69 -1.61
C PHE A 130 -7.98 3.85 -3.12
N THR A 131 -9.18 3.59 -3.62
CA THR A 131 -9.55 3.81 -5.02
C THR A 131 -10.46 5.03 -5.15
N ILE A 132 -10.26 5.81 -6.20
CA ILE A 132 -10.99 7.07 -6.40
C ILE A 132 -11.15 7.40 -7.88
N SER A 133 -12.30 7.94 -8.27
CA SER A 133 -12.50 8.45 -9.63
C SER A 133 -11.71 9.74 -9.85
N GLU A 134 -11.32 10.04 -11.09
CA GLU A 134 -10.61 11.29 -11.42
C GLU A 134 -11.39 12.55 -11.00
N LYS A 135 -12.72 12.52 -11.14
CA LYS A 135 -13.61 13.62 -10.70
C LYS A 135 -13.52 13.84 -9.19
N ASN A 136 -13.58 12.78 -8.41
CA ASN A 136 -13.50 12.88 -6.95
C ASN A 136 -12.08 13.19 -6.48
N LEU A 137 -11.05 12.74 -7.20
CA LEU A 137 -9.66 13.09 -6.91
C LEU A 137 -9.44 14.60 -6.96
N LYS A 138 -9.99 15.28 -7.97
CA LYS A 138 -9.93 16.76 -8.08
C LYS A 138 -10.56 17.45 -6.86
N LYS A 139 -11.61 16.86 -6.26
CA LYS A 139 -12.24 17.37 -5.03
C LYS A 139 -11.41 17.08 -3.80
N LEU A 140 -10.89 15.85 -3.66
CA LEU A 140 -10.06 15.43 -2.53
C LEU A 140 -8.80 16.30 -2.42
N LYS A 141 -8.13 16.61 -3.54
CA LYS A 141 -6.92 17.46 -3.59
C LYS A 141 -7.11 18.86 -2.99
N LYS A 142 -8.35 19.34 -2.87
CA LYS A 142 -8.67 20.62 -2.22
C LYS A 142 -8.66 20.52 -0.69
N GLN A 143 -8.81 19.33 -0.12
CA GLN A 143 -8.96 19.09 1.32
C GLN A 143 -7.77 18.33 1.91
N PHE A 144 -7.13 17.47 1.11
CA PHE A 144 -6.02 16.65 1.54
C PHE A 144 -5.06 16.41 0.38
N LYS A 145 -3.76 16.50 0.63
CA LYS A 145 -2.71 16.43 -0.40
C LYS A 145 -1.62 15.39 -0.12
N ASN A 146 -1.55 14.83 1.09
CA ASN A 146 -0.50 13.89 1.48
C ASN A 146 -0.81 12.45 1.02
N PHE A 147 -0.89 12.26 -0.30
CA PHE A 147 -1.07 10.95 -0.93
C PHE A 147 -0.47 10.95 -2.33
N SER A 148 -0.22 9.76 -2.87
CA SER A 148 0.30 9.55 -4.22
C SER A 148 -0.62 8.66 -5.04
N VAL A 149 -0.78 8.96 -6.33
CA VAL A 149 -1.45 8.08 -7.28
C VAL A 149 -0.44 7.05 -7.78
N VAL A 150 -0.62 5.80 -7.38
CA VAL A 150 0.32 4.70 -7.62
C VAL A 150 -0.16 3.71 -8.65
N GLY A 151 -1.42 3.79 -9.10
CA GLY A 151 -1.97 2.79 -10.00
C GLY A 151 -3.35 3.12 -10.56
N LYS A 152 -3.94 2.12 -11.22
CA LYS A 152 -5.29 2.20 -11.78
C LYS A 152 -5.99 0.84 -11.68
N ILE A 153 -7.29 0.87 -11.39
CA ILE A 153 -8.17 -0.29 -11.40
C ILE A 153 -8.53 -0.65 -12.84
N LEU A 154 -8.50 -1.94 -13.13
CA LEU A 154 -8.73 -2.53 -14.45
C LEU A 154 -9.88 -3.54 -14.41
N PRO A 155 -10.41 -3.96 -15.57
CA PRO A 155 -11.27 -5.14 -15.65
C PRO A 155 -10.56 -6.38 -15.09
N LYS A 156 -11.31 -7.28 -14.44
CA LYS A 156 -10.78 -8.52 -13.84
C LYS A 156 -9.96 -9.36 -14.83
N SER A 157 -10.40 -9.42 -16.08
CA SER A 157 -9.73 -10.15 -17.16
C SER A 157 -8.29 -9.68 -17.46
N LYS A 158 -7.89 -8.48 -17.00
CA LYS A 158 -6.52 -7.96 -17.19
C LYS A 158 -5.55 -8.39 -16.08
N GLY A 159 -6.07 -9.00 -15.01
CA GLY A 159 -5.31 -9.44 -13.84
C GLY A 159 -4.75 -8.29 -13.01
N ILE A 160 -3.87 -8.63 -12.06
CA ILE A 160 -3.18 -7.69 -11.17
C ILE A 160 -1.69 -7.72 -11.49
N HIS A 161 -1.09 -6.56 -11.77
CA HIS A 161 0.29 -6.48 -12.22
C HIS A 161 1.02 -5.23 -11.73
N LEU A 162 2.34 -5.37 -11.67
CA LEU A 162 3.28 -4.28 -11.50
C LEU A 162 3.77 -3.85 -12.88
N LEU A 163 3.79 -2.55 -13.16
CA LEU A 163 4.44 -1.96 -14.31
C LEU A 163 5.76 -1.35 -13.84
N GLU A 164 6.86 -1.80 -14.44
CA GLU A 164 8.21 -1.31 -14.18
C GLU A 164 8.89 -1.05 -15.51
N ARG A 165 9.28 0.20 -15.77
CA ARG A 165 9.98 0.62 -17.01
C ARG A 165 9.29 0.11 -18.28
N GLY A 166 7.96 0.16 -18.30
CA GLY A 166 7.12 -0.32 -19.41
C GLY A 166 6.91 -1.84 -19.47
N LYS A 167 7.59 -2.63 -18.62
CA LYS A 167 7.42 -4.08 -18.54
C LYS A 167 6.34 -4.45 -17.52
N LYS A 168 5.46 -5.37 -17.92
CA LYS A 168 4.39 -5.91 -17.08
C LYS A 168 4.91 -7.13 -16.32
N LEU A 169 4.97 -7.03 -15.00
CA LEU A 169 5.35 -8.10 -14.08
C LEU A 169 4.14 -8.58 -13.27
N LYS A 170 4.13 -9.85 -12.87
CA LYS A 170 3.11 -10.34 -11.93
C LYS A 170 3.32 -9.63 -10.59
N LEU A 171 2.27 -9.04 -10.04
CA LEU A 171 2.33 -8.47 -8.69
C LEU A 171 2.40 -9.63 -7.69
N GLY A 172 3.42 -9.64 -6.83
CA GLY A 172 3.62 -10.67 -5.81
C GLY A 172 2.50 -10.70 -4.75
N SER A 173 2.74 -11.46 -3.69
CA SER A 173 1.94 -11.45 -2.47
C SER A 173 2.75 -10.80 -1.35
N GLY A 174 2.08 -10.11 -0.42
CA GLY A 174 2.70 -9.59 0.80
C GLY A 174 3.02 -10.68 1.82
N TYR A 175 3.10 -10.29 3.09
CA TYR A 175 3.31 -11.19 4.23
C TYR A 175 2.20 -12.25 4.33
N ASP A 176 2.56 -13.45 4.79
CA ASP A 176 1.66 -14.58 4.97
C ASP A 176 2.21 -15.44 6.11
N HIS A 177 1.41 -15.61 7.18
CA HIS A 177 1.78 -16.33 8.40
C HIS A 177 2.24 -17.77 8.15
N PHE A 178 1.79 -18.40 7.06
CA PHE A 178 2.08 -19.81 6.76
C PHE A 178 3.01 -19.99 5.56
N LYS A 179 3.46 -18.88 4.93
CA LYS A 179 4.61 -18.94 4.01
C LYS A 179 5.90 -19.00 4.82
N SER A 180 6.21 -20.18 5.30
CA SER A 180 7.54 -20.50 5.79
C SER A 180 8.56 -20.33 4.65
N ASN A 181 9.62 -19.55 4.88
CA ASN A 181 10.90 -19.71 4.18
C ASN A 181 11.48 -21.09 4.56
N ILE A 182 10.89 -22.18 4.06
CA ILE A 182 11.32 -23.57 4.36
C ILE A 182 12.76 -23.83 3.85
N LYS A 183 13.33 -22.93 3.02
CA LYS A 183 14.66 -23.12 2.46
C LYS A 183 15.84 -22.68 3.33
N GLU A 184 15.62 -21.99 4.46
CA GLU A 184 16.73 -21.46 5.30
C GLU A 184 17.03 -22.25 6.58
N TYR A 185 16.28 -23.32 6.89
CA TYR A 185 16.51 -24.14 8.10
C TYR A 185 17.08 -25.55 7.84
N TYR A 186 17.33 -25.92 6.58
CA TYR A 186 17.92 -27.22 6.19
C TYR A 186 19.18 -27.06 5.34
N LYS A 187 20.13 -26.25 5.80
CA LYS A 187 21.53 -26.32 5.35
C LYS A 187 22.47 -26.27 6.53
#